data_AF-E3NJS8-F1
#
_entry.id   AF-E3NJS8-F1
#
_cell.length_a   1.000
_cell.length_b   1.000
_cell.length_c   1.000
_cell.angle_alpha   90.00
_cell.angle_beta   90.00
_cell.angle_gamma   90.00
#
_symmetry.space_group_name_H-M   'P 1'
#
loop_
_entity.id
_entity.type
_entity.pdbx_description
1 polymer ?
#
loop_
_entity_poly.entity_id
_entity_poly.type
_entity_poly.pdbx_seq_one_letter_code
_entity_poly.pdbx_strand_id
1 'polypeptide(L)'
;MSFLEHTTLITSELEWKLLYLHHSFGLPLTLPQNLSIIVTGFSTPPSPVHGATFLNRLVNQETSAIGYTLNSPAESGTPTKGKVGELQCATAADAEQFNCIFSEDLCSCTSQGTSINCDCDFIDIEALLMKNQITENEGSEGNIKLRFNNGKIISKVSTSGLLSIQLQLKNHIVRRINREDNCYVTTTTINGCHSCGQGGNISIQCKSEVFADLESTIECPSITGFVKCSVTGHTSFLQIFTNKKHLLENCTVSCGSTKNNFLLNGTLITESTFQNTGDKKFVRTQVLIGSGTILDSIYDLLGSIWNTIVDIVMGIVNPFISIFLLIVVLILCCHFVQGGECRRTRKYKRKRHLV
;
A
#
# COMPACT_ATOMS: atom_id res chain seq x y z
N MET A 1 -12.89 20.00 -78.49
CA MET A 1 -11.70 20.28 -77.66
C MET A 1 -12.16 20.28 -76.22
N SER A 2 -12.05 19.14 -75.56
CA SER A 2 -12.73 18.84 -74.29
C SER A 2 -11.79 18.03 -73.42
N PHE A 3 -10.95 18.71 -72.64
CA PHE A 3 -10.11 18.08 -71.64
C PHE A 3 -10.97 17.76 -70.41
N LEU A 4 -11.33 16.49 -70.27
CA LEU A 4 -11.82 15.91 -69.02
C LEU A 4 -10.62 15.77 -68.07
N GLU A 5 -10.28 16.83 -67.35
CA GLU A 5 -9.39 16.72 -66.20
C GLU A 5 -10.12 15.97 -65.07
N HIS A 6 -9.76 14.71 -64.86
CA HIS A 6 -10.12 13.96 -63.67
C HIS A 6 -9.45 14.60 -62.44
N THR A 7 -10.05 15.65 -61.91
CA THR A 7 -9.73 16.19 -60.59
C THR A 7 -10.20 15.19 -59.54
N THR A 8 -9.32 14.27 -59.16
CA THR A 8 -9.50 13.44 -57.96
C THR A 8 -9.43 14.36 -56.74
N LEU A 9 -10.61 14.77 -56.26
CA LEU A 9 -10.78 15.37 -54.94
C LEU A 9 -10.40 14.32 -53.89
N ILE A 10 -9.12 14.29 -53.53
CA ILE A 10 -8.64 13.64 -52.31
C ILE A 10 -9.15 14.50 -51.16
N THR A 11 -10.42 14.27 -50.77
CA THR A 11 -10.87 14.56 -49.43
C THR A 11 -10.08 13.63 -48.52
N SER A 12 -8.93 14.10 -48.04
CA SER A 12 -8.18 13.46 -46.96
C SER A 12 -8.95 13.67 -45.65
N GLU A 13 -10.12 13.04 -45.58
CA GLU A 13 -10.72 12.59 -44.35
C GLU A 13 -9.74 11.54 -43.81
N LEU A 14 -8.72 12.05 -43.12
CA LEU A 14 -7.82 11.25 -42.31
C LEU A 14 -8.70 10.64 -41.22
N GLU A 15 -9.31 9.50 -41.51
CA GLU A 15 -9.85 8.64 -40.46
C GLU A 15 -8.69 8.37 -39.51
N TRP A 16 -8.68 9.04 -38.36
CA TRP A 16 -7.70 8.86 -37.29
C TRP A 16 -7.85 7.50 -36.58
N LYS A 17 -8.29 6.46 -37.31
CA LYS A 17 -8.23 5.06 -36.92
C LYS A 17 -6.76 4.65 -36.82
N LEU A 18 -6.22 4.89 -35.62
CA LEU A 18 -5.04 4.21 -35.09
C LEU A 18 -3.73 4.51 -35.86
N LEU A 19 -3.37 5.80 -35.99
CA LEU A 19 -1.95 6.15 -36.08
C LEU A 19 -1.26 5.83 -34.74
N TYR A 20 -0.88 4.57 -34.57
CA TYR A 20 0.18 4.17 -33.63
C TYR A 20 1.53 4.67 -34.18
N LEU A 21 1.74 5.99 -34.11
CA LEU A 21 3.01 6.62 -34.47
C LEU A 21 4.09 6.26 -33.44
N HIS A 22 4.72 5.11 -33.64
CA HIS A 22 5.99 4.78 -33.00
C HIS A 22 7.18 5.46 -33.75
N HIS A 23 6.96 6.69 -34.23
CA HIS A 23 7.86 7.38 -35.15
C HIS A 23 8.70 8.43 -34.42
N SER A 24 10.00 8.44 -34.69
CA SER A 24 10.94 9.39 -34.09
C SER A 24 10.65 10.82 -34.56
N PHE A 25 10.75 11.76 -33.62
CA PHE A 25 10.63 13.19 -33.87
C PHE A 25 11.55 13.66 -35.01
N GLY A 26 11.04 14.52 -35.90
CA GLY A 26 11.82 15.11 -36.99
C GLY A 26 12.09 14.21 -38.20
N LEU A 27 11.66 12.94 -38.21
CA LEU A 27 11.74 12.08 -39.40
C LEU A 27 10.51 12.24 -40.31
N PRO A 28 10.67 12.19 -41.65
CA PRO A 28 9.55 12.19 -42.59
C PRO A 28 8.98 10.79 -42.78
N LEU A 29 7.70 10.61 -42.41
CA LEU A 29 6.91 9.44 -42.78
C LEU A 29 6.37 9.63 -44.20
N THR A 30 6.89 8.87 -45.15
CA THR A 30 6.36 8.83 -46.53
C THR A 30 5.06 8.04 -46.58
N LEU A 31 3.97 8.70 -46.98
CA LEU A 31 2.68 8.09 -47.26
C LEU A 31 2.56 7.77 -48.77
N PRO A 32 1.57 6.95 -49.17
CA PRO A 32 1.20 6.80 -50.58
C PRO A 32 0.94 8.16 -51.25
N GLN A 33 1.03 8.21 -52.59
CA GLN A 33 0.71 9.39 -53.40
C GLN A 33 1.67 10.59 -53.20
N ASN A 34 2.97 10.38 -52.96
CA ASN A 34 3.98 11.45 -52.86
C ASN A 34 3.72 12.49 -51.74
N LEU A 35 3.11 12.02 -50.65
CA LEU A 35 2.86 12.76 -49.42
C LEU A 35 3.92 12.39 -48.37
N SER A 36 4.44 13.35 -47.62
CA SER A 36 5.23 13.08 -46.42
C SER A 36 4.76 13.89 -45.22
N ILE A 37 4.66 13.23 -44.06
CA ILE A 37 4.26 13.82 -42.78
C ILE A 37 5.49 13.86 -41.87
N ILE A 38 5.80 15.03 -41.33
CA ILE A 38 6.87 15.22 -40.34
C ILE A 38 6.22 15.73 -39.05
N VAL A 39 6.47 15.05 -37.93
CA VAL A 39 6.13 15.59 -36.60
C VAL A 39 7.21 16.58 -36.20
N THR A 40 6.85 17.86 -36.12
CA THR A 40 7.75 19.00 -35.85
C THR A 40 7.63 19.54 -34.42
N GLY A 41 6.62 19.10 -33.67
CA GLY A 41 6.39 19.49 -32.29
C GLY A 41 5.34 18.58 -31.65
N PHE A 42 5.49 18.28 -30.37
CA PHE A 42 4.37 17.84 -29.55
C PHE A 42 4.47 18.50 -28.17
N SER A 43 3.31 18.83 -27.60
CA SER A 43 3.20 19.38 -26.24
C SER A 43 2.03 18.69 -25.55
N THR A 44 2.34 17.86 -24.57
CA THR A 44 1.36 17.25 -23.67
C THR A 44 1.36 18.05 -22.36
N PRO A 45 0.20 18.21 -21.69
CA PRO A 45 0.19 18.72 -20.33
C PRO A 45 1.04 17.83 -19.42
N PRO A 46 1.62 18.36 -18.32
CA PRO A 46 2.42 17.57 -17.40
C PRO A 46 1.59 16.38 -16.89
N SER A 47 2.07 15.17 -17.14
CA SER A 47 1.40 13.97 -16.65
C SER A 47 1.44 13.97 -15.12
N PRO A 48 0.31 13.72 -14.43
CA PRO A 48 0.34 13.54 -12.99
C PRO A 48 1.28 12.38 -12.64
N VAL A 49 2.15 12.60 -11.65
CA VAL A 49 2.99 11.55 -11.07
C VAL A 49 2.10 10.75 -10.13
N HIS A 50 1.86 9.48 -10.48
CA HIS A 50 1.08 8.53 -9.69
C HIS A 50 1.67 8.37 -8.28
N GLY A 51 0.87 8.71 -7.26
CA GLY A 51 1.29 8.69 -5.86
C GLY A 51 0.99 7.38 -5.12
N ALA A 52 0.25 6.44 -5.72
CA ALA A 52 -0.14 5.21 -5.05
C ALA A 52 1.01 4.22 -4.85
N THR A 53 0.91 3.49 -3.74
CA THR A 53 1.75 2.37 -3.33
C THR A 53 1.32 1.10 -4.07
N PHE A 54 2.25 0.37 -4.67
CA PHE A 54 1.95 -0.93 -5.30
C PHE A 54 2.09 -2.09 -4.31
N LEU A 55 1.16 -3.05 -4.40
CA LEU A 55 1.13 -4.26 -3.60
C LEU A 55 1.40 -5.46 -4.52
N ASN A 56 2.35 -6.32 -4.16
CA ASN A 56 2.64 -7.55 -4.90
C ASN A 56 2.38 -8.77 -3.99
N ARG A 57 1.55 -9.70 -4.45
CA ARG A 57 1.36 -11.01 -3.82
C ARG A 57 2.29 -12.03 -4.47
N LEU A 58 3.17 -12.60 -3.64
CA LEU A 58 4.03 -13.69 -4.03
C LEU A 58 3.39 -15.03 -3.61
N VAL A 59 3.43 -16.01 -4.52
CA VAL A 59 3.13 -17.42 -4.24
C VAL A 59 4.30 -18.22 -4.80
N ASN A 60 4.95 -19.04 -3.98
CA ASN A 60 6.17 -19.78 -4.37
C ASN A 60 7.27 -18.89 -4.98
N GLN A 61 7.46 -17.67 -4.45
CA GLN A 61 8.36 -16.62 -4.97
C GLN A 61 7.97 -16.02 -6.34
N GLU A 62 6.93 -16.52 -7.00
CA GLU A 62 6.39 -15.95 -8.23
C GLU A 62 5.28 -14.93 -7.94
N THR A 63 5.14 -13.92 -8.80
CA THR A 63 4.10 -12.89 -8.67
C THR A 63 2.75 -13.44 -9.12
N SER A 64 1.83 -13.66 -8.17
CA SER A 64 0.49 -14.18 -8.44
C SER A 64 -0.55 -13.10 -8.72
N ALA A 65 -0.42 -11.94 -8.06
CA ALA A 65 -1.34 -10.83 -8.22
C ALA A 65 -0.67 -9.51 -7.82
N ILE A 66 -1.03 -8.41 -8.49
CA ILE A 66 -0.62 -7.06 -8.13
C ILE A 66 -1.86 -6.20 -7.93
N GLY A 67 -1.80 -5.29 -6.96
CA GLY A 67 -2.77 -4.23 -6.78
C GLY A 67 -2.09 -2.90 -6.45
N TYR A 68 -2.87 -1.87 -6.19
CA TYR A 68 -2.36 -0.57 -5.75
C TYR A 68 -3.22 0.06 -4.65
N THR A 69 -2.67 1.01 -3.91
CA THR A 69 -3.42 1.75 -2.89
C THR A 69 -2.92 3.18 -2.76
N LEU A 70 -3.84 4.13 -2.62
CA LEU A 70 -3.54 5.54 -2.40
C LEU A 70 -3.06 5.83 -0.97
N ASN A 71 -3.17 4.84 -0.07
CA ASN A 71 -2.65 4.96 1.28
C ASN A 71 -1.10 5.02 1.22
N SER A 72 -0.53 6.03 1.87
CA SER A 72 0.92 6.19 1.97
C SER A 72 1.56 4.99 2.67
N PRO A 73 2.73 4.53 2.23
CA PRO A 73 3.47 3.49 2.94
C PRO A 73 4.09 4.05 4.22
N ALA A 74 4.23 3.19 5.22
CA ALA A 74 5.14 3.42 6.33
C ALA A 74 6.58 3.32 5.82
N GLU A 75 7.50 4.08 6.45
CA GLU A 75 8.92 3.99 6.11
C GLU A 75 9.50 2.67 6.65
N SER A 76 10.50 2.13 5.95
CA SER A 76 11.06 0.81 6.22
C SER A 76 11.78 0.79 7.57
N GLY A 77 11.42 -0.15 8.44
CA GLY A 77 11.94 -0.21 9.82
C GLY A 77 11.14 0.65 10.82
N THR A 78 10.17 1.46 10.35
CA THR A 78 9.35 2.34 11.19
C THR A 78 7.85 2.14 10.92
N PRO A 79 7.26 1.05 11.43
CA PRO A 79 5.84 0.76 11.24
C PRO A 79 4.98 1.87 11.85
N THR A 80 4.03 2.39 11.08
CA THR A 80 3.23 3.56 11.48
C THR A 80 1.75 3.26 11.34
N LYS A 81 0.97 3.44 12.42
CA LYS A 81 -0.48 3.24 12.40
C LYS A 81 -1.17 4.17 11.39
N GLY A 82 -2.17 3.66 10.67
CA GLY A 82 -2.88 4.32 9.57
C GLY A 82 -2.15 4.29 8.21
N LYS A 83 -0.99 3.63 8.09
CA LYS A 83 -0.20 3.56 6.84
C LYS A 83 0.01 2.13 6.37
N VAL A 84 0.22 1.93 5.07
CA VAL A 84 0.51 0.58 4.54
C VAL A 84 1.86 0.10 5.08
N GLY A 85 1.87 -1.03 5.80
CA GLY A 85 3.05 -1.48 6.54
C GLY A 85 3.07 -1.06 8.02
N GLU A 86 1.92 -1.13 8.70
CA GLU A 86 1.79 -1.03 10.17
C GLU A 86 2.46 -2.22 10.89
N LEU A 87 2.59 -3.33 10.16
CA LEU A 87 3.41 -4.49 10.49
C LEU A 87 4.35 -4.74 9.30
N GLN A 88 5.64 -4.91 9.57
CA GLN A 88 6.68 -5.07 8.55
C GLN A 88 7.58 -6.25 8.91
N CYS A 89 7.94 -7.06 7.93
CA CYS A 89 8.80 -8.23 8.07
C CYS A 89 9.93 -8.13 7.05
N ALA A 90 11.14 -8.59 7.40
CA ALA A 90 12.29 -8.51 6.50
C ALA A 90 12.17 -9.49 5.32
N THR A 91 11.57 -10.66 5.55
CA THR A 91 11.37 -11.71 4.53
C THR A 91 9.96 -12.31 4.59
N ALA A 92 9.59 -13.07 3.56
CA ALA A 92 8.36 -13.86 3.56
C ALA A 92 8.34 -14.95 4.65
N ALA A 93 9.50 -15.57 4.94
CA ALA A 93 9.63 -16.56 6.00
C ALA A 93 9.44 -15.94 7.40
N ASP A 94 9.93 -14.71 7.60
CA ASP A 94 9.65 -13.95 8.83
C ASP A 94 8.15 -13.65 8.97
N ALA A 95 7.46 -13.32 7.87
CA ALA A 95 6.02 -13.09 7.88
C ALA A 95 5.22 -14.35 8.24
N GLU A 96 5.60 -15.52 7.70
CA GLU A 96 4.99 -16.82 8.05
C GLU A 96 5.23 -17.20 9.52
N GLN A 97 6.37 -16.82 10.09
CA GLN A 97 6.74 -17.08 11.49
C GLN A 97 6.35 -15.94 12.46
N PHE A 98 5.71 -14.88 11.95
CA PHE A 98 5.36 -13.66 12.68
C PHE A 98 6.56 -12.94 13.35
N ASN A 99 7.76 -13.10 12.80
CA ASN A 99 8.99 -12.43 13.21
C ASN A 99 9.06 -10.99 12.61
N CYS A 100 8.08 -10.17 12.97
CA CYS A 100 7.82 -8.88 12.34
C CYS A 100 7.82 -7.74 13.36
N ILE A 101 8.16 -6.53 12.91
CA ILE A 101 8.08 -5.31 13.69
C ILE A 101 6.73 -4.63 13.46
N PHE A 102 6.15 -4.06 14.51
CA PHE A 102 4.91 -3.28 14.48
C PHE A 102 4.93 -2.22 15.58
N SER A 103 4.07 -1.20 15.49
CA SER A 103 3.97 -0.17 16.55
C SER A 103 3.20 -0.69 17.76
N GLU A 104 3.62 -0.33 18.97
CA GLU A 104 2.90 -0.65 20.22
C GLU A 104 1.45 -0.12 20.19
N ASP A 105 1.22 1.03 19.54
CA ASP A 105 -0.11 1.64 19.38
C ASP A 105 -1.07 0.84 18.48
N LEU A 106 -0.60 -0.20 17.80
CA LEU A 106 -1.42 -1.02 16.89
C LEU A 106 -2.48 -1.84 17.64
N CYS A 107 -2.13 -2.32 18.85
CA CYS A 107 -2.96 -3.21 19.65
C CYS A 107 -3.39 -2.55 20.98
N SER A 108 -4.69 -2.53 21.26
CA SER A 108 -5.26 -2.08 22.53
C SER A 108 -5.60 -3.27 23.42
N CYS A 109 -4.89 -3.43 24.54
CA CYS A 109 -5.15 -4.47 25.52
C CYS A 109 -5.93 -3.94 26.72
N THR A 110 -7.10 -4.52 26.99
CA THR A 110 -7.93 -4.20 28.16
C THR A 110 -8.01 -5.42 29.09
N SER A 111 -7.80 -5.20 30.39
CA SER A 111 -7.97 -6.23 31.41
C SER A 111 -9.42 -6.30 31.88
N GLN A 112 -9.99 -7.50 31.92
CA GLN A 112 -11.27 -7.80 32.55
C GLN A 112 -11.09 -8.95 33.54
N GLY A 113 -11.00 -8.62 34.83
CA GLY A 113 -10.78 -9.59 35.89
C GLY A 113 -9.45 -10.33 35.72
N THR A 114 -9.50 -11.65 35.53
CA THR A 114 -8.35 -12.53 35.31
C THR A 114 -7.99 -12.72 33.83
N SER A 115 -8.69 -12.04 32.92
CA SER A 115 -8.48 -12.13 31.47
C SER A 115 -7.94 -10.81 30.89
N ILE A 116 -7.07 -10.92 29.90
CA ILE A 116 -6.65 -9.78 29.06
C ILE A 116 -7.27 -9.98 27.67
N ASN A 117 -7.97 -8.97 27.18
CA ASN A 117 -8.49 -8.93 25.82
C ASN A 117 -7.72 -7.86 25.04
N CYS A 118 -6.79 -8.31 24.20
CA CYS A 118 -6.11 -7.47 23.21
C CYS A 118 -6.89 -7.45 21.90
N ASP A 119 -7.03 -6.25 21.33
CA ASP A 119 -7.71 -5.97 20.07
C ASP A 119 -6.77 -5.18 19.18
N CYS A 120 -6.43 -5.72 18.02
CA CYS A 120 -5.48 -5.14 17.07
C CYS A 120 -6.22 -4.81 15.79
N ASP A 121 -6.37 -3.53 15.49
CA ASP A 121 -7.00 -3.05 14.25
C ASP A 121 -5.88 -2.61 13.30
N PHE A 122 -5.80 -3.28 12.16
CA PHE A 122 -4.76 -3.06 11.16
C PHE A 122 -5.33 -3.20 9.73
N ILE A 123 -4.66 -2.55 8.80
CA ILE A 123 -5.07 -2.45 7.39
C ILE A 123 -5.04 -3.85 6.73
N ASP A 124 -6.21 -4.30 6.29
CA ASP A 124 -6.40 -5.51 5.50
C ASP A 124 -5.78 -5.35 4.09
N ILE A 125 -4.50 -5.70 3.97
CA ILE A 125 -3.72 -5.63 2.72
C ILE A 125 -4.36 -6.49 1.62
N GLU A 126 -4.97 -7.62 1.99
CA GLU A 126 -5.67 -8.52 1.05
C GLU A 126 -6.89 -7.82 0.46
N ALA A 127 -7.71 -7.17 1.28
CA ALA A 127 -8.85 -6.39 0.81
C ALA A 127 -8.42 -5.20 -0.07
N LEU A 128 -7.31 -4.51 0.24
CA LEU A 128 -6.77 -3.45 -0.61
C LEU A 128 -6.33 -3.99 -1.98
N LEU A 129 -5.62 -5.12 -2.01
CA LEU A 129 -5.15 -5.73 -3.25
C LEU A 129 -6.32 -6.19 -4.12
N MET A 130 -7.31 -6.87 -3.53
CA MET A 130 -8.51 -7.35 -4.24
C MET A 130 -9.40 -6.21 -4.76
N LYS A 131 -9.49 -5.08 -4.03
CA LYS A 131 -10.27 -3.91 -4.44
C LYS A 131 -9.67 -3.20 -5.67
N ASN A 132 -8.35 -3.14 -5.75
CA ASN A 132 -7.60 -2.35 -6.73
C ASN A 132 -6.64 -3.24 -7.56
N GLN A 133 -7.07 -4.45 -7.91
CA GLN A 133 -6.23 -5.42 -8.62
C GLN A 133 -5.88 -4.92 -10.04
N ILE A 134 -4.60 -5.01 -10.41
CA ILE A 134 -4.10 -4.68 -11.74
C ILE A 134 -4.03 -5.96 -12.56
N THR A 135 -5.00 -6.17 -13.45
CA THR A 135 -4.92 -7.17 -14.52
C THR A 135 -4.21 -6.59 -15.75
N GLU A 136 -3.97 -7.39 -16.80
CA GLU A 136 -3.39 -6.91 -18.06
C GLU A 136 -4.24 -5.81 -18.74
N ASN A 137 -5.53 -5.70 -18.40
CA ASN A 137 -6.49 -4.83 -19.09
C ASN A 137 -7.29 -3.87 -18.19
N GLU A 138 -7.37 -4.08 -16.87
CA GLU A 138 -8.40 -3.43 -16.02
C GLU A 138 -7.85 -2.54 -14.90
N GLY A 139 -6.53 -2.37 -14.78
CA GLY A 139 -5.97 -1.40 -13.85
C GLY A 139 -6.20 0.04 -14.32
N SER A 140 -6.82 0.90 -13.49
CA SER A 140 -6.75 2.35 -13.68
C SER A 140 -6.78 3.14 -12.37
N GLU A 141 -5.85 4.08 -12.21
CA GLU A 141 -5.89 5.18 -11.25
C GLU A 141 -6.29 6.44 -12.03
N GLY A 142 -7.58 6.78 -12.04
CA GLY A 142 -8.11 7.90 -12.82
C GLY A 142 -7.85 7.82 -14.32
N ASN A 143 -7.19 8.82 -14.90
CA ASN A 143 -6.79 8.81 -16.32
C ASN A 143 -5.52 7.98 -16.61
N ILE A 144 -4.86 7.45 -15.57
CA ILE A 144 -3.70 6.58 -15.69
C ILE A 144 -4.19 5.12 -15.78
N LYS A 145 -4.07 4.51 -16.96
CA LYS A 145 -4.26 3.07 -17.12
C LYS A 145 -3.00 2.35 -16.67
N LEU A 146 -3.14 1.38 -15.79
CA LEU A 146 -2.06 0.57 -15.24
C LEU A 146 -2.15 -0.83 -15.87
N ARG A 147 -1.01 -1.36 -16.29
CA ARG A 147 -0.88 -2.72 -16.80
C ARG A 147 0.33 -3.39 -16.18
N PHE A 148 0.22 -4.68 -15.88
CA PHE A 148 1.37 -5.51 -15.56
C PHE A 148 1.83 -6.27 -16.81
N ASN A 149 3.14 -6.27 -17.08
CA ASN A 149 3.74 -7.03 -18.17
C ASN A 149 5.21 -7.33 -17.84
N ASN A 150 5.65 -8.58 -17.99
CA ASN A 150 7.04 -9.03 -17.81
C ASN A 150 7.71 -8.52 -16.51
N GLY A 151 7.02 -8.65 -15.37
CA GLY A 151 7.55 -8.23 -14.07
C GLY A 151 7.56 -6.71 -13.84
N LYS A 152 6.98 -5.91 -14.75
CA LYS A 152 6.98 -4.44 -14.67
C LYS A 152 5.56 -3.88 -14.74
N ILE A 153 5.34 -2.81 -13.97
CA ILE A 153 4.12 -2.02 -14.03
C ILE A 153 4.32 -0.92 -15.08
N ILE A 154 3.43 -0.90 -16.06
CA ILE A 154 3.41 0.06 -17.17
C ILE A 154 2.21 0.98 -16.95
N SER A 155 2.48 2.26 -16.71
CA SER A 155 1.48 3.32 -16.70
C SER A 155 1.30 3.90 -18.12
N LYS A 156 0.05 4.09 -18.52
CA LYS A 156 -0.35 4.73 -19.77
C LYS A 156 -1.40 5.80 -19.47
N VAL A 157 -1.03 7.06 -19.67
CA VAL A 157 -1.96 8.19 -19.50
C VAL A 157 -2.54 8.57 -20.85
N SER A 158 -3.86 8.65 -20.94
CA SER A 158 -4.53 9.26 -22.08
C SER A 158 -4.71 10.74 -21.81
N THR A 159 -3.92 11.58 -22.49
CA THR A 159 -4.10 13.05 -22.49
C THR A 159 -4.28 13.55 -23.92
N SER A 160 -5.01 14.66 -24.08
CA SER A 160 -4.93 15.48 -25.28
C SER A 160 -3.61 16.24 -25.28
N GLY A 161 -2.92 16.24 -26.43
CA GLY A 161 -1.68 16.99 -26.64
C GLY A 161 -1.78 17.81 -27.91
N LEU A 162 -1.11 18.96 -27.94
CA LEU A 162 -0.94 19.74 -29.16
C LEU A 162 0.13 19.08 -30.00
N LEU A 163 -0.21 18.69 -31.24
CA LEU A 163 0.69 18.08 -32.20
C LEU A 163 0.93 19.06 -33.36
N SER A 164 2.18 19.42 -33.59
CA SER A 164 2.59 20.20 -34.76
C SER A 164 3.07 19.24 -35.85
N ILE A 165 2.33 19.22 -36.96
CA ILE A 165 2.65 18.45 -38.16
C ILE A 165 3.08 19.41 -39.27
N GLN A 166 4.20 19.11 -39.94
CA GLN A 166 4.49 19.63 -41.26
C GLN A 166 4.09 18.58 -42.31
N LEU A 167 3.12 18.92 -43.15
CA LEU A 167 2.74 18.14 -44.32
C LEU A 167 3.51 18.65 -45.54
N GLN A 168 4.19 17.74 -46.25
CA GLN A 168 4.84 17.98 -47.52
C GLN A 168 4.06 17.23 -48.61
N LEU A 169 3.61 17.94 -49.64
CA LEU A 169 2.97 17.32 -50.80
C LEU A 169 3.79 17.63 -52.05
N LYS A 170 4.29 16.60 -52.73
CA LYS A 170 4.98 16.75 -54.00
C LYS A 170 4.00 16.57 -55.14
N ASN A 171 4.00 17.51 -56.10
CA ASN A 171 3.09 17.54 -57.26
C ASN A 171 1.58 17.61 -56.91
N HIS A 172 1.21 18.28 -55.82
CA HIS A 172 -0.19 18.52 -55.42
C HIS A 172 -0.46 20.03 -55.25
N ILE A 173 -1.71 20.43 -55.41
CA ILE A 173 -2.19 21.79 -55.15
C ILE A 173 -3.02 21.76 -53.86
N VAL A 174 -2.63 22.56 -52.87
CA VAL A 174 -3.40 22.70 -51.62
C VAL A 174 -4.53 23.69 -51.84
N ARG A 175 -5.78 23.20 -51.82
CA ARG A 175 -6.98 24.05 -51.79
C ARG A 175 -7.54 24.09 -50.38
N ARG A 176 -7.52 25.26 -49.74
CA ARG A 176 -8.18 25.47 -48.45
C ARG A 176 -9.69 25.33 -48.62
N ILE A 177 -10.31 24.48 -47.81
CA ILE A 177 -11.77 24.34 -47.69
C ILE A 177 -12.12 24.75 -46.26
N ASN A 178 -12.75 25.90 -46.08
CA ASN A 178 -13.38 26.24 -44.80
C ASN A 178 -14.73 25.53 -44.72
N ARG A 179 -14.92 24.67 -43.72
CA ARG A 179 -16.24 24.20 -43.29
C ARG A 179 -16.59 25.02 -42.03
N GLU A 180 -17.17 26.19 -42.24
CA GLU A 180 -17.73 27.00 -41.14
C GLU A 180 -19.22 26.67 -41.03
N ASP A 181 -19.69 26.44 -39.80
CA ASP A 181 -21.07 26.07 -39.48
C ASP A 181 -21.47 26.70 -38.13
N ASN A 182 -22.76 26.66 -37.81
CA ASN A 182 -23.25 26.99 -36.48
C ASN A 182 -23.43 25.70 -35.69
N CYS A 183 -22.66 25.54 -34.62
CA CYS A 183 -22.81 24.40 -33.72
C CYS A 183 -23.52 24.78 -32.42
N TYR A 184 -24.37 23.89 -31.94
CA TYR A 184 -25.18 24.08 -30.75
C TYR A 184 -25.22 22.78 -29.94
N VAL A 185 -25.04 22.90 -28.62
CA VAL A 185 -25.16 21.79 -27.69
C VAL A 185 -26.62 21.66 -27.29
N THR A 186 -27.25 20.51 -27.56
CA THR A 186 -28.65 20.28 -27.20
C THR A 186 -28.82 19.69 -25.81
N THR A 187 -27.87 18.87 -25.38
CA THR A 187 -27.97 18.08 -24.15
C THR A 187 -26.60 17.96 -23.50
N THR A 188 -26.53 18.22 -22.19
CA THR A 188 -25.36 17.87 -21.37
C THR A 188 -25.81 17.02 -20.18
N THR A 189 -25.07 15.96 -19.89
CA THR A 189 -25.20 15.21 -18.64
C THR A 189 -23.81 14.93 -18.07
N ILE A 190 -23.72 14.81 -16.75
CA ILE A 190 -22.46 14.55 -16.05
C ILE A 190 -22.67 13.46 -15.01
N ASN A 191 -21.83 12.43 -15.08
CA ASN A 191 -21.84 11.28 -14.18
C ASN A 191 -20.44 11.08 -13.60
N GLY A 192 -20.33 10.42 -12.43
CA GLY A 192 -19.05 10.19 -11.74
C GLY A 192 -18.92 11.01 -10.47
N CYS A 193 -17.70 11.14 -9.97
CA CYS A 193 -17.41 11.67 -8.63
C CYS A 193 -16.53 12.93 -8.66
N HIS A 194 -16.58 13.70 -7.57
CA HIS A 194 -15.67 14.81 -7.31
C HIS A 194 -14.62 14.40 -6.28
N SER A 195 -13.45 15.04 -6.30
CA SER A 195 -12.33 14.77 -5.39
C SER A 195 -11.89 13.29 -5.35
N CYS A 196 -12.08 12.57 -6.44
CA CYS A 196 -11.83 11.12 -6.56
C CYS A 196 -10.87 10.82 -7.71
N GLY A 197 -10.31 9.61 -7.70
CA GLY A 197 -9.46 9.12 -8.79
C GLY A 197 -10.20 9.06 -10.12
N GLN A 198 -11.41 8.48 -10.17
CA GLN A 198 -12.14 8.23 -11.43
C GLN A 198 -12.54 9.52 -12.17
N GLY A 199 -12.80 10.60 -11.43
CA GLY A 199 -13.32 11.87 -11.92
C GLY A 199 -14.79 11.82 -12.35
N GLY A 200 -15.20 12.86 -13.09
CA GLY A 200 -16.47 12.94 -13.78
C GLY A 200 -16.31 12.70 -15.28
N ASN A 201 -17.38 12.22 -15.92
CA ASN A 201 -17.49 12.12 -17.37
C ASN A 201 -18.71 12.92 -17.83
N ILE A 202 -18.48 13.89 -18.71
CA ILE A 202 -19.49 14.78 -19.27
C ILE A 202 -19.88 14.25 -20.66
N SER A 203 -21.13 13.86 -20.81
CA SER A 203 -21.73 13.49 -22.10
C SER A 203 -22.35 14.74 -22.74
N ILE A 204 -21.88 15.12 -23.92
CA ILE A 204 -22.29 16.32 -24.64
C ILE A 204 -22.85 15.93 -26.01
N GLN A 205 -24.11 16.26 -26.26
CA GLN A 205 -24.73 16.10 -27.57
C GLN A 205 -24.60 17.39 -28.37
N CYS A 206 -23.75 17.39 -29.41
CA CYS A 206 -23.55 18.53 -30.29
C CYS A 206 -24.22 18.35 -31.65
N LYS A 207 -24.89 19.40 -32.12
CA LYS A 207 -25.45 19.51 -33.47
C LYS A 207 -24.77 20.61 -34.28
N SER A 208 -24.77 20.43 -35.60
CA SER A 208 -24.39 21.37 -36.65
C SER A 208 -25.61 21.65 -37.55
N GLU A 209 -25.61 22.72 -38.34
CA GLU A 209 -26.72 23.03 -39.26
C GLU A 209 -26.54 22.39 -40.63
N VAL A 210 -25.30 22.31 -41.14
CA VAL A 210 -25.02 21.95 -42.54
C VAL A 210 -24.15 20.69 -42.68
N PHE A 211 -23.07 20.56 -41.91
CA PHE A 211 -22.09 19.49 -42.07
C PHE A 211 -22.35 18.28 -41.17
N ALA A 212 -22.32 17.07 -41.75
CA ALA A 212 -22.63 15.82 -41.04
C ALA A 212 -21.51 15.29 -40.13
N ASP A 213 -20.24 15.65 -40.39
CA ASP A 213 -19.12 15.45 -39.46
C ASP A 213 -18.32 16.77 -39.43
N LEU A 214 -18.25 17.36 -38.24
CA LEU A 214 -17.56 18.60 -37.96
C LEU A 214 -17.02 18.56 -36.52
N GLU A 215 -15.77 18.96 -36.34
CA GLU A 215 -15.15 19.08 -35.02
C GLU A 215 -15.37 20.50 -34.47
N SER A 216 -15.84 20.59 -33.23
CA SER A 216 -16.08 21.85 -32.54
C SER A 216 -15.23 21.96 -31.28
N THR A 217 -14.88 23.19 -30.91
CA THR A 217 -14.20 23.49 -29.65
C THR A 217 -15.24 23.89 -28.61
N ILE A 218 -15.12 23.30 -27.41
CA ILE A 218 -15.86 23.69 -26.21
C ILE A 218 -14.91 24.37 -25.23
N GLU A 219 -15.35 25.52 -24.71
CA GLU A 219 -14.65 26.29 -23.68
C GLU A 219 -15.59 26.51 -22.49
N CYS A 220 -15.25 25.92 -21.34
CA CYS A 220 -15.85 26.14 -20.03
C CYS A 220 -14.77 26.63 -19.05
N PRO A 221 -15.12 27.32 -17.94
CA PRO A 221 -14.18 27.70 -16.89
C PRO A 221 -13.34 26.55 -16.30
N SER A 222 -13.91 25.35 -16.14
CA SER A 222 -13.19 24.18 -15.61
C SER A 222 -12.68 23.19 -16.67
N ILE A 223 -13.05 23.33 -17.96
CA ILE A 223 -12.67 22.39 -19.01
C ILE A 223 -12.68 23.02 -20.42
N THR A 224 -11.65 22.72 -21.21
CA THR A 224 -11.60 22.98 -22.65
C THR A 224 -11.39 21.67 -23.39
N GLY A 225 -12.11 21.44 -24.48
CA GLY A 225 -12.02 20.19 -25.24
C GLY A 225 -12.62 20.28 -26.64
N PHE A 226 -12.48 19.18 -27.38
CA PHE A 226 -13.04 19.05 -28.73
C PHE A 226 -14.17 18.02 -28.72
N VAL A 227 -15.26 18.32 -29.41
CA VAL A 227 -16.39 17.40 -29.58
C VAL A 227 -16.84 17.37 -31.04
N LYS A 228 -17.22 16.18 -31.51
CA LYS A 228 -17.83 15.99 -32.83
C LYS A 228 -19.28 16.42 -32.81
N CYS A 229 -19.71 17.09 -33.88
CA CYS A 229 -21.06 17.54 -34.13
C CYS A 229 -21.56 16.95 -35.45
N SER A 230 -22.86 16.70 -35.53
CA SER A 230 -23.53 16.24 -36.76
C SER A 230 -24.92 16.87 -36.88
N VAL A 231 -25.48 16.93 -38.09
CA VAL A 231 -26.84 17.43 -38.33
C VAL A 231 -27.93 16.68 -37.54
N THR A 232 -27.70 15.40 -37.23
CA THR A 232 -28.61 14.58 -36.40
C THR A 232 -28.35 14.72 -34.90
N GLY A 233 -27.16 15.17 -34.51
CA GLY A 233 -26.65 15.23 -33.14
C GLY A 233 -25.72 14.07 -32.84
N HIS A 234 -24.48 14.39 -32.45
CA HIS A 234 -23.47 13.41 -32.05
C HIS A 234 -23.14 13.56 -30.56
N THR A 235 -23.05 12.44 -29.84
CA THR A 235 -22.73 12.42 -28.41
C THR A 235 -21.25 12.15 -28.21
N SER A 236 -20.52 13.17 -27.76
CA SER A 236 -19.11 13.08 -27.36
C SER A 236 -18.98 13.01 -25.83
N PHE A 237 -17.86 12.49 -25.35
CA PHE A 237 -17.56 12.35 -23.92
C PHE A 237 -16.29 13.11 -23.55
N LEU A 238 -16.34 13.92 -22.49
CA LEU A 238 -15.20 14.68 -21.94
C LEU A 238 -14.99 14.32 -20.47
N GLN A 239 -13.78 13.91 -20.11
CA GLN A 239 -13.42 13.62 -18.72
C GLN A 239 -13.06 14.91 -17.98
N ILE A 240 -13.54 15.08 -16.75
CA ILE A 240 -13.28 16.23 -15.88
C ILE A 240 -12.80 15.77 -14.51
N PHE A 241 -11.77 16.43 -13.98
CA PHE A 241 -11.30 16.25 -12.62
C PHE A 241 -11.57 17.54 -11.84
N THR A 242 -12.41 17.48 -10.81
CA THR A 242 -12.79 18.64 -10.03
C THR A 242 -12.99 18.29 -8.56
N ASN A 243 -12.76 19.25 -7.69
CA ASN A 243 -13.11 19.21 -6.27
C ASN A 243 -14.52 19.80 -5.98
N LYS A 244 -15.22 20.31 -7.01
CA LYS A 244 -16.57 20.87 -6.88
C LYS A 244 -17.60 19.75 -6.99
N LYS A 245 -18.43 19.57 -5.95
CA LYS A 245 -19.57 18.65 -5.97
C LYS A 245 -20.65 19.06 -6.98
N HIS A 246 -20.95 20.37 -7.04
CA HIS A 246 -21.93 20.95 -7.94
C HIS A 246 -21.20 21.74 -9.03
N LEU A 247 -21.49 21.44 -10.29
CA LEU A 247 -20.99 22.16 -11.46
C LEU A 247 -22.14 22.93 -12.08
N LEU A 248 -21.97 24.25 -12.18
CA LEU A 248 -22.89 25.17 -12.83
C LEU A 248 -22.04 26.20 -13.57
N GLU A 249 -21.80 25.96 -14.86
CA GLU A 249 -20.83 26.72 -15.65
C GLU A 249 -21.43 27.15 -16.99
N ASN A 250 -21.25 28.43 -17.34
CA ASN A 250 -21.54 28.93 -18.67
C ASN A 250 -20.38 28.56 -19.59
N CYS A 251 -20.67 27.77 -20.62
CA CYS A 251 -19.72 27.30 -21.60
C CYS A 251 -20.04 27.86 -22.98
N THR A 252 -19.04 27.90 -23.87
CA THR A 252 -19.25 28.17 -25.30
C THR A 252 -18.91 26.94 -26.13
N VAL A 253 -19.62 26.74 -27.24
CA VAL A 253 -19.28 25.83 -28.34
C VAL A 253 -19.04 26.64 -29.62
N SER A 254 -18.06 26.24 -30.43
CA SER A 254 -17.71 26.90 -31.68
C SER A 254 -17.15 25.94 -32.72
N CYS A 255 -17.59 26.07 -33.98
CA CYS A 255 -17.14 25.24 -35.11
C CYS A 255 -16.95 26.08 -36.39
N GLY A 256 -16.46 27.30 -36.20
CA GLY A 256 -16.32 28.32 -37.23
C GLY A 256 -16.13 29.68 -36.58
N SER A 257 -16.69 30.71 -37.20
CA SER A 257 -16.64 32.08 -36.71
C SER A 257 -17.66 32.38 -35.58
N THR A 258 -18.69 31.55 -35.39
CA THR A 258 -19.73 31.74 -34.37
C THR A 258 -19.44 30.98 -33.07
N LYS A 259 -19.75 31.61 -31.93
CA LYS A 259 -19.71 31.01 -30.59
C LYS A 259 -21.12 31.00 -30.00
N ASN A 260 -21.63 29.82 -29.64
CA ASN A 260 -22.93 29.66 -29.00
C ASN A 260 -22.77 29.27 -27.53
N ASN A 261 -23.54 29.91 -26.64
CA ASN A 261 -23.50 29.65 -25.20
C ASN A 261 -24.40 28.47 -24.82
N PHE A 262 -23.95 27.66 -23.86
CA PHE A 262 -24.78 26.65 -23.19
C PHE A 262 -24.42 26.57 -21.69
N LEU A 263 -25.35 26.04 -20.89
CA LEU A 263 -25.15 25.85 -19.45
C LEU A 263 -24.79 24.39 -19.17
N LEU A 264 -23.60 24.15 -18.63
CA LEU A 264 -23.23 22.87 -18.04
C LEU A 264 -23.74 22.84 -16.60
N ASN A 265 -24.69 21.95 -16.30
CA ASN A 265 -25.26 21.80 -14.97
C ASN A 265 -25.28 20.33 -14.54
N GLY A 266 -24.79 20.05 -13.34
CA GLY A 266 -24.99 18.75 -12.70
C GLY A 266 -24.28 18.60 -11.36
N THR A 267 -24.45 17.43 -10.76
CA THR A 267 -23.91 17.11 -9.43
C THR A 267 -23.15 15.79 -9.48
N LEU A 268 -21.88 15.84 -9.10
CA LEU A 268 -21.02 14.66 -8.94
C LEU A 268 -21.24 14.03 -7.57
N ILE A 269 -21.08 12.71 -7.48
CA ILE A 269 -21.20 12.00 -6.19
C ILE A 269 -19.95 12.22 -5.32
N THR A 270 -20.11 12.04 -4.01
CA THR A 270 -18.98 11.90 -3.08
C THR A 270 -18.61 10.42 -3.03
N GLU A 271 -17.36 10.05 -3.30
CA GLU A 271 -16.89 8.71 -2.91
C GLU A 271 -16.70 8.66 -1.38
N SER A 272 -17.13 7.56 -0.76
CA SER A 272 -16.90 7.34 0.67
C SER A 272 -15.42 7.05 0.92
N THR A 273 -14.67 8.06 1.37
CA THR A 273 -13.24 7.93 1.73
C THR A 273 -13.02 6.99 2.92
N PHE A 274 -14.03 6.86 3.79
CA PHE A 274 -14.06 5.93 4.90
C PHE A 274 -15.15 4.89 4.65
N GLN A 275 -14.74 3.69 4.23
CA GLN A 275 -15.45 2.52 4.72
C GLN A 275 -15.02 2.33 6.16
N ASN A 276 -15.93 2.60 7.11
CA ASN A 276 -15.88 1.88 8.38
C ASN A 276 -16.16 0.40 8.04
N THR A 277 -15.12 -0.32 7.61
CA THR A 277 -15.08 -1.78 7.73
C THR A 277 -15.04 -2.07 9.22
N GLY A 278 -16.21 -2.01 9.84
CA GLY A 278 -16.35 -2.17 11.28
C GLY A 278 -15.77 -3.51 11.71
N ASP A 279 -14.97 -3.47 12.77
CA ASP A 279 -14.68 -4.58 13.66
C ASP A 279 -14.50 -5.94 12.96
N LYS A 280 -13.53 -6.07 12.05
CA LYS A 280 -12.93 -7.39 11.76
C LYS A 280 -12.05 -7.83 12.95
N LYS A 281 -12.69 -8.00 14.11
CA LYS A 281 -12.11 -8.52 15.35
C LYS A 281 -11.67 -9.97 15.17
N PHE A 282 -10.44 -10.14 14.72
CA PHE A 282 -9.67 -11.39 14.74
C PHE A 282 -8.26 -11.04 15.25
N VAL A 283 -7.69 -11.69 16.27
CA VAL A 283 -8.04 -12.97 16.91
C VAL A 283 -8.24 -12.75 18.42
N ARG A 284 -9.31 -13.32 19.00
CA ARG A 284 -9.41 -13.45 20.47
C ARG A 284 -8.43 -14.49 21.00
N THR A 285 -7.16 -14.12 21.13
CA THR A 285 -6.22 -14.87 21.96
C THR A 285 -6.49 -14.50 23.41
N GLN A 286 -7.55 -15.09 23.97
CA GLN A 286 -7.81 -15.06 25.39
C GLN A 286 -6.75 -15.93 26.08
N VAL A 287 -5.57 -15.34 26.30
CA VAL A 287 -4.58 -15.86 27.23
C VAL A 287 -5.23 -15.75 28.62
N LEU A 288 -5.85 -16.84 29.05
CA LEU A 288 -6.00 -17.10 30.46
C LEU A 288 -4.60 -16.96 31.07
N ILE A 289 -4.41 -15.96 31.92
CA ILE A 289 -3.29 -15.97 32.86
C ILE A 289 -3.64 -17.07 33.87
N GLY A 290 -3.41 -18.31 33.45
CA GLY A 290 -3.36 -19.45 34.32
C GLY A 290 -2.37 -19.15 35.42
N SER A 291 -2.74 -19.46 36.66
CA SER A 291 -2.03 -19.13 37.88
C SER A 291 -0.72 -19.92 38.06
N GLY A 292 0.17 -19.90 37.07
CA GLY A 292 1.53 -20.46 37.15
C GLY A 292 2.49 -19.55 37.89
N THR A 293 2.38 -18.23 37.70
CA THR A 293 3.30 -17.24 38.30
C THR A 293 3.12 -17.04 39.81
N ILE A 294 2.03 -17.54 40.41
CA ILE A 294 1.77 -17.43 41.85
C ILE A 294 2.38 -18.62 42.61
N LEU A 295 2.34 -19.84 42.04
CA LEU A 295 2.85 -21.03 42.73
C LEU A 295 4.38 -21.07 42.75
N ASP A 296 5.06 -20.80 41.63
CA ASP A 296 6.53 -20.78 41.60
C ASP A 296 7.10 -19.70 42.52
N SER A 297 6.47 -18.52 42.54
CA SER A 297 6.79 -17.43 43.48
C SER A 297 6.61 -17.83 44.96
N ILE A 298 5.64 -18.69 45.27
CA ILE A 298 5.41 -19.22 46.63
C ILE A 298 6.41 -20.33 46.96
N TYR A 299 6.79 -21.19 46.01
CA TYR A 299 7.82 -22.20 46.24
C TYR A 299 9.21 -21.60 46.45
N ASP A 300 9.59 -20.55 45.73
CA ASP A 300 10.86 -19.84 45.97
C ASP A 300 10.86 -19.08 47.30
N LEU A 301 9.75 -18.44 47.69
CA LEU A 301 9.60 -17.81 49.00
C LEU A 301 9.66 -18.83 50.15
N LEU A 302 8.92 -19.95 50.03
CA LEU A 302 8.93 -21.01 51.03
C LEU A 302 10.29 -21.74 51.09
N GLY A 303 10.96 -21.95 49.96
CA GLY A 303 12.30 -22.55 49.89
C GLY A 303 13.37 -21.66 50.54
N SER A 304 13.32 -20.35 50.28
CA SER A 304 14.18 -19.36 50.93
C SER A 304 14.00 -19.34 52.47
N ILE A 305 12.74 -19.42 52.93
CA ILE A 305 12.41 -19.52 54.36
C ILE A 305 12.85 -20.88 54.94
N TRP A 306 12.70 -21.98 54.21
CA TRP A 306 13.12 -23.31 54.68
C TRP A 306 14.64 -23.39 54.84
N ASN A 307 15.41 -22.88 53.89
CA ASN A 307 16.87 -22.87 53.95
C ASN A 307 17.39 -22.01 55.10
N THR A 308 16.81 -20.83 55.34
CA THR A 308 17.18 -20.00 56.51
C THR A 308 16.79 -20.65 57.83
N ILE A 309 15.67 -21.37 57.92
CA ILE A 309 15.30 -22.15 59.11
C ILE A 309 16.30 -23.31 59.33
N VAL A 310 16.69 -24.02 58.28
CA VAL A 310 17.69 -25.10 58.37
C VAL A 310 19.04 -24.57 58.83
N ASP A 311 19.53 -23.46 58.27
CA ASP A 311 20.82 -22.89 58.68
C ASP A 311 20.81 -22.41 60.14
N ILE A 312 19.69 -21.86 60.62
CA ILE A 312 19.53 -21.50 62.04
C ILE A 312 19.49 -22.75 62.93
N VAL A 313 18.73 -23.78 62.56
CA VAL A 313 18.63 -25.04 63.34
C VAL A 313 19.97 -25.79 63.35
N MET A 314 20.64 -25.91 62.20
CA MET A 314 21.96 -26.54 62.10
C MET A 314 23.02 -25.71 62.84
N GLY A 315 22.97 -24.38 62.77
CA GLY A 315 23.83 -23.48 63.54
C GLY A 315 23.69 -23.64 65.07
N ILE A 316 22.49 -23.97 65.56
CA ILE A 316 22.23 -24.24 66.98
C ILE A 316 22.61 -25.69 67.35
N VAL A 317 22.32 -26.68 66.52
CA VAL A 317 22.53 -28.10 66.83
C VAL A 317 24.01 -28.53 66.71
N ASN A 318 24.76 -27.98 65.76
CA ASN A 318 26.16 -28.33 65.52
C ASN A 318 27.09 -28.12 66.74
N PRO A 319 27.03 -27.01 67.52
CA PRO A 319 27.81 -26.89 68.76
C PRO A 319 27.40 -27.90 69.84
N PHE A 320 26.13 -28.29 69.94
CA PHE A 320 25.73 -29.32 70.91
C PHE A 320 26.24 -30.72 70.52
N ILE A 321 26.26 -31.05 69.23
CA ILE A 321 26.86 -32.30 68.73
C ILE A 321 28.37 -32.32 68.99
N SER A 322 29.07 -31.21 68.76
CA SER A 322 30.52 -31.14 69.01
C SER A 322 30.85 -31.27 70.50
N ILE A 323 30.08 -30.62 71.38
CA ILE A 323 30.21 -30.76 72.85
C ILE A 323 29.92 -32.20 73.29
N PHE A 324 28.87 -32.83 72.75
CA PHE A 324 28.52 -34.22 73.09
C PHE A 324 29.61 -35.20 72.67
N LEU A 325 30.18 -35.04 71.46
CA LEU A 325 31.33 -35.84 71.02
C LEU A 325 32.57 -35.62 71.90
N LEU A 326 32.83 -34.38 72.34
CA LEU A 326 33.94 -34.07 73.25
C LEU A 326 33.75 -34.74 74.63
N ILE A 327 32.52 -34.76 75.15
CA ILE A 327 32.14 -35.48 76.38
C ILE A 327 32.31 -37.00 76.20
N VAL A 328 31.87 -37.58 75.08
CA VAL A 328 32.05 -39.01 74.79
C VAL A 328 33.54 -39.37 74.68
N VAL A 329 34.35 -38.54 74.03
CA VAL A 329 35.82 -38.73 73.98
C VAL A 329 36.44 -38.64 75.38
N LEU A 330 36.03 -37.68 76.22
CA LEU A 330 36.49 -37.58 77.61
C LEU A 330 36.10 -38.81 78.44
N ILE A 331 34.88 -39.34 78.28
CA ILE A 331 34.42 -40.56 78.96
C ILE A 331 35.23 -41.79 78.49
N LEU A 332 35.50 -41.91 77.19
CA LEU A 332 36.34 -42.98 76.62
C LEU A 332 37.78 -42.88 77.10
N CYS A 333 38.36 -41.68 77.19
CA CYS A 333 39.68 -41.45 77.78
C CYS A 333 39.71 -41.82 79.27
N CYS A 334 38.69 -41.45 80.05
CA CYS A 334 38.58 -41.85 81.46
C CYS A 334 38.49 -43.38 81.62
N HIS A 335 37.73 -44.06 80.76
CA HIS A 335 37.66 -45.53 80.75
C HIS A 335 39.02 -46.18 80.40
N PHE A 336 39.79 -45.58 79.49
CA PHE A 336 41.10 -46.13 79.10
C PHE A 336 42.16 -45.99 80.19
N VAL A 337 42.04 -44.99 81.07
CA VAL A 337 42.97 -44.76 82.20
C VAL A 337 42.73 -45.74 83.36
N GLN A 338 41.51 -46.28 83.53
CA GLN A 338 41.19 -47.21 84.62
C GLN A 338 41.37 -48.70 84.29
N GLY A 339 41.74 -49.06 83.05
CA GLY A 339 41.96 -50.46 82.64
C GLY A 339 43.37 -51.04 82.91
N GLY A 340 44.26 -50.27 83.55
CA GLY A 340 45.71 -50.47 83.51
C GLY A 340 46.39 -51.11 84.73
N GLU A 341 45.79 -52.08 85.44
CA GLU A 341 46.48 -52.82 86.52
C GLU A 341 46.54 -54.35 86.30
N CYS A 342 47.73 -54.92 86.08
CA CYS A 342 48.12 -56.18 86.75
C CYS A 342 49.63 -56.56 86.72
N ARG A 343 50.26 -56.44 87.90
CA ARG A 343 51.14 -57.42 88.59
C ARG A 343 52.43 -58.02 87.96
N ARG A 344 53.56 -57.59 88.58
CA ARG A 344 54.62 -58.37 89.29
C ARG A 344 55.57 -59.35 88.55
N THR A 345 56.88 -59.15 88.79
CA THR A 345 57.76 -60.08 89.56
C THR A 345 59.09 -59.41 90.01
N ARG A 346 59.36 -59.31 91.33
CA ARG A 346 60.42 -60.03 92.10
C ARG A 346 61.88 -59.92 91.58
N LYS A 347 62.74 -59.07 92.19
CA LYS A 347 63.84 -59.35 93.18
C LYS A 347 64.76 -58.09 93.27
N TYR A 348 65.68 -57.82 94.22
CA TYR A 348 66.13 -58.49 95.46
C TYR A 348 66.46 -57.44 96.59
N LYS A 349 67.48 -57.67 97.45
CA LYS A 349 68.02 -56.80 98.52
C LYS A 349 69.49 -56.41 98.28
N ARG A 350 69.93 -55.22 98.75
CA ARG A 350 70.93 -55.13 99.85
C ARG A 350 70.98 -53.75 100.53
N LYS A 351 71.27 -53.76 101.84
CA LYS A 351 71.45 -52.59 102.72
C LYS A 351 72.78 -51.88 102.45
N ARG A 352 72.89 -50.59 102.84
CA ARG A 352 73.91 -50.12 103.81
C ARG A 352 73.49 -48.82 104.49
N HIS A 353 73.80 -48.75 105.79
CA HIS A 353 73.83 -47.54 106.63
C HIS A 353 75.20 -46.86 106.49
N LEU A 354 75.36 -45.75 107.22
CA LEU A 354 76.55 -44.93 107.51
C LEU A 354 76.66 -43.71 106.58
N VAL A 355 76.86 -42.49 107.08
CA VAL A 355 77.13 -42.05 108.47
C VAL A 355 76.03 -41.10 108.95
#